data_AF-A0A3D5Z2M1-F1
#
_entry.id   AF-A0A3D5Z2M1-F1
#
_cell.length_a   1.000
_cell.length_b   1.000
_cell.length_c   1.000
_cell.angle_alpha   90.00
_cell.angle_beta   90.00
_cell.angle_gamma   90.00
#
_symmetry.space_group_name_H-M   'P 1'
#
loop_
_entity.id
_entity.type
_entity.pdbx_description
1 polymer ?
#
loop_
_entity_poly.entity_id
_entity_poly.type
_entity_poly.pdbx_seq_one_letter_code
_entity_poly.pdbx_strand_id
1 'polypeptide(L)'
;MATYYLISVFVHVICAAFWIGGMLFIPLVLVPGIMPQPNRVLLLHKTGIKFRFYGWLAIIILILTGSLNIYFRGLPFTVEFFTTSNFGKLLSIKLALFVLMLLISGIHDF
;
A
#
# COMPACT_ATOMS: atom_id res chain seq x y z
N MET A 1 13.46 14.17 16.45
CA MET A 1 13.27 13.76 15.04
C MET A 1 13.30 12.25 14.84
N ALA A 2 14.29 11.53 15.38
CA ALA A 2 14.38 10.07 15.24
C ALA A 2 13.13 9.29 15.68
N THR A 3 12.50 9.66 16.81
CA THR A 3 11.28 8.98 17.29
C THR A 3 10.10 9.10 16.32
N TYR A 4 9.85 10.30 15.78
CA TYR A 4 8.78 10.51 14.80
C TYR A 4 9.02 9.75 13.49
N TYR A 5 10.28 9.68 13.06
CA TYR A 5 10.67 8.86 11.93
C TYR A 5 10.35 7.38 12.16
N LEU A 6 10.75 6.83 13.32
CA LEU A 6 10.49 5.41 13.64
C LEU A 6 9.00 5.10 13.71
N ILE A 7 8.19 5.99 14.30
CA ILE A 7 6.73 5.85 14.32
C ILE A 7 6.17 5.85 12.90
N SER A 8 6.61 6.77 12.05
CA SER A 8 6.14 6.85 10.66
C SER A 8 6.51 5.60 9.86
N VAL A 9 7.74 5.10 9.99
CA VAL A 9 8.18 3.85 9.38
C VAL A 9 7.38 2.66 9.91
N PHE A 10 7.15 2.59 11.22
CA PHE A 10 6.38 1.51 11.83
C PHE A 10 4.96 1.46 11.27
N VAL A 11 4.25 2.59 11.27
CA VAL A 11 2.90 2.69 10.71
C VAL A 11 2.91 2.35 9.21
N HIS A 12 3.88 2.85 8.45
CA HIS A 12 4.03 2.56 7.02
C HIS A 12 4.14 1.05 6.76
N VAL A 13 5.02 0.35 7.49
CA VAL A 13 5.26 -1.08 7.32
C VAL A 13 4.04 -1.90 7.75
N ILE A 14 3.37 -1.53 8.83
CA ILE A 14 2.13 -2.21 9.26
C ILE A 14 1.02 -2.05 8.22
N CYS A 15 0.84 -0.84 7.67
CA CYS A 15 -0.14 -0.62 6.60
C CYS A 15 0.21 -1.37 5.32
N ALA A 16 1.50 -1.45 4.96
CA ALA A 16 1.95 -2.22 3.81
C ALA A 16 1.68 -3.72 4.01
N ALA A 17 2.02 -4.26 5.18
CA ALA A 17 1.77 -5.66 5.52
C ALA A 17 0.27 -5.99 5.54
N PHE A 18 -0.55 -5.10 6.10
CA PHE A 18 -2.00 -5.25 6.10
C PHE A 18 -2.57 -5.27 4.67
N TRP A 19 -2.13 -4.34 3.82
CA TRP A 19 -2.60 -4.23 2.45
C TRP A 19 -2.22 -5.47 1.62
N ILE A 20 -0.95 -5.89 1.67
CA ILE A 20 -0.46 -7.10 0.99
C ILE A 20 -1.16 -8.35 1.54
N GLY A 21 -1.22 -8.48 2.87
CA GLY A 21 -1.81 -9.64 3.54
C GLY A 21 -3.28 -9.82 3.18
N GLY A 22 -4.03 -8.73 3.07
CA GLY A 22 -5.43 -8.82 2.70
C GLY A 22 -5.67 -9.09 1.22
N MET A 23 -4.77 -8.67 0.31
CA MET A 23 -4.79 -9.11 -1.08
C MET A 23 -4.57 -10.62 -1.21
N LEU A 24 -3.70 -11.19 -0.38
CA LEU A 24 -3.44 -12.63 -0.34
C LEU A 24 -4.56 -13.41 0.36
N PHE A 25 -5.21 -12.81 1.36
CA PHE A 25 -6.28 -13.44 2.12
C PHE A 25 -7.47 -13.84 1.24
N ILE A 26 -7.88 -12.99 0.30
CA ILE A 26 -9.04 -13.27 -0.57
C ILE A 26 -8.83 -14.58 -1.38
N PRO A 27 -7.81 -14.71 -2.25
CA PRO A 27 -7.64 -15.91 -3.08
C PRO A 27 -7.14 -17.12 -2.29
N LEU A 28 -6.31 -16.94 -1.24
CA LEU A 28 -5.70 -18.07 -0.55
C LEU A 28 -6.55 -18.64 0.58
N VAL A 29 -7.39 -17.82 1.22
CA VAL A 29 -8.15 -18.22 2.41
C VAL A 29 -9.65 -18.13 2.17
N LEU A 30 -10.14 -16.95 1.76
CA LEU A 30 -11.58 -16.72 1.63
C LEU A 30 -12.19 -17.55 0.50
N VAL A 31 -11.64 -17.47 -0.71
CA VAL A 31 -12.18 -18.17 -1.89
C VAL A 31 -12.27 -19.68 -1.65
N PRO A 32 -11.21 -20.40 -1.22
CA PRO A 32 -11.31 -21.82 -0.91
C PRO A 32 -12.31 -22.11 0.22
N GLY A 33 -12.36 -21.26 1.25
CA GLY A 33 -13.25 -21.45 2.40
C GLY A 33 -14.74 -21.31 2.09
N ILE A 34 -15.10 -20.49 1.10
CA ILE A 34 -16.51 -20.26 0.73
C ILE A 34 -16.97 -21.12 -0.46
N MET A 35 -16.08 -21.87 -1.12
CA MET A 35 -16.43 -22.69 -2.30
C MET A 35 -17.65 -23.62 -2.11
N PRO A 36 -17.79 -24.32 -0.96
CA PRO A 36 -18.94 -25.20 -0.71
C PRO A 36 -20.25 -24.45 -0.44
N GLN A 37 -20.20 -23.14 -0.19
CA GLN A 37 -21.36 -22.37 0.23
C GLN A 37 -22.25 -22.00 -0.96
N PRO A 38 -23.59 -22.17 -0.85
CA PRO A 38 -24.51 -21.82 -1.94
C PRO A 38 -24.53 -20.30 -2.23
N ASN A 39 -24.19 -19.48 -1.24
CA ASN A 39 -24.15 -18.01 -1.34
C ASN A 39 -22.73 -17.46 -1.56
N ARG A 40 -21.78 -18.27 -2.02
CA ARG A 40 -20.36 -17.89 -2.20
C ARG A 40 -20.12 -16.57 -2.94
N VAL A 41 -20.89 -16.28 -3.99
CA VAL A 41 -20.76 -15.02 -4.76
C VAL A 41 -21.13 -13.82 -3.89
N LEU A 42 -22.20 -13.91 -3.11
CA LEU A 42 -22.63 -12.84 -2.21
C LEU A 42 -21.64 -12.64 -1.07
N LEU A 43 -21.09 -13.72 -0.52
CA LEU A 43 -20.06 -13.66 0.53
C LEU A 43 -18.77 -13.02 0.02
N LEU A 44 -18.33 -13.41 -1.18
CA LEU A 44 -17.16 -12.82 -1.83
C LEU A 44 -17.37 -11.34 -2.10
N HIS A 45 -18.52 -10.96 -2.67
CA HIS A 45 -18.85 -9.56 -2.97
C HIS A 45 -18.92 -8.70 -1.70
N LYS A 46 -19.68 -9.13 -0.68
CA LYS A 46 -19.80 -8.38 0.59
C LYS A 46 -18.46 -8.22 1.28
N THR A 47 -17.62 -9.27 1.26
CA THR A 47 -16.28 -9.21 1.85
C THR A 47 -15.36 -8.31 1.03
N GLY A 48 -15.40 -8.41 -0.30
CA GLY A 48 -14.63 -7.58 -1.22
C GLY A 48 -14.93 -6.09 -1.07
N ILE A 49 -16.20 -5.70 -0.96
CA ILE A 49 -16.59 -4.29 -0.74
C ILE A 49 -16.04 -3.75 0.59
N LYS A 50 -16.12 -4.53 1.67
CA LYS A 50 -15.54 -4.14 2.96
C LYS A 50 -14.02 -4.05 2.87
N PHE A 51 -13.39 -5.04 2.24
CA PHE A 51 -11.95 -5.08 2.08
C PHE A 51 -11.42 -3.90 1.26
N ARG A 52 -12.14 -3.52 0.18
CA ARG A 52 -11.84 -2.34 -0.62
C ARG A 52 -11.73 -1.08 0.24
N PHE A 53 -12.71 -0.81 1.11
CA PHE A 53 -12.67 0.35 2.00
C PHE A 53 -11.39 0.40 2.85
N TYR A 54 -11.04 -0.71 3.51
CA TYR A 54 -9.84 -0.77 4.35
C TYR A 54 -8.54 -0.78 3.52
N GLY A 55 -8.56 -1.35 2.32
CA GLY A 55 -7.44 -1.32 1.38
C GLY A 55 -7.11 0.11 0.95
N TRP A 56 -8.11 0.89 0.56
CA TRP A 56 -7.94 2.31 0.22
C TRP A 56 -7.52 3.15 1.42
N LEU A 57 -8.05 2.88 2.61
CA LEU A 57 -7.59 3.52 3.83
C LEU A 57 -6.10 3.27 4.09
N ALA A 58 -5.64 2.01 3.93
CA ALA A 58 -4.23 1.66 4.07
C ALA A 58 -3.36 2.36 3.02
N ILE A 59 -3.82 2.45 1.77
CA ILE A 59 -3.14 3.21 0.69
C ILE A 59 -2.96 4.68 1.06
N ILE A 60 -4.02 5.34 1.56
CA ILE A 60 -3.93 6.75 1.98
C ILE A 60 -2.88 6.91 3.07
N ILE A 61 -2.86 6.03 4.07
CA ILE A 61 -1.86 6.05 5.13
C ILE A 61 -0.45 5.80 4.57
N LEU A 62 -0.28 4.92 3.58
CA LEU A 62 1.01 4.67 2.92
C LEU A 62 1.53 5.92 2.19
N ILE A 63 0.66 6.69 1.53
CA ILE A 63 1.03 7.97 0.87
C ILE A 63 1.51 8.98 1.91
N LEU A 64 0.75 9.16 2.99
CA LEU A 64 1.06 10.11 4.06
C LEU A 64 2.36 9.75 4.77
N THR A 65 2.48 8.50 5.22
CA THR A 65 3.68 8.01 5.92
C THR A 65 4.89 7.92 5.01
N GLY A 66 4.72 7.59 3.73
CA GLY A 66 5.81 7.61 2.74
C GLY A 66 6.39 9.01 2.56
N SER A 67 5.52 10.03 2.46
CA SER A 67 5.93 11.44 2.38
C SER A 67 6.63 11.91 3.66
N LEU A 68 6.08 11.55 4.82
CA LEU A 68 6.69 11.86 6.13
C LEU A 68 8.05 11.18 6.30
N ASN A 69 8.23 9.95 5.82
CA ASN A 69 9.51 9.24 5.88
C ASN A 69 10.60 9.95 5.06
N ILE A 70 10.26 10.52 3.90
CA ILE A 70 11.18 11.34 3.10
C ILE A 70 11.55 12.61 3.86
N TYR A 71 10.54 13.30 4.40
CA TYR A 71 10.70 14.54 5.15
C TYR A 71 11.58 14.37 6.40
N PHE A 72 11.26 13.40 7.26
CA PHE A 72 12.02 13.17 8.50
C PHE A 72 13.44 12.65 8.28
N ARG A 73 13.69 12.01 7.13
CA ARG A 73 15.04 11.60 6.73
C ARG A 73 15.87 12.77 6.18
N GLY A 74 15.28 13.95 6.02
CA GLY A 74 15.97 15.16 5.59
C GLY A 74 16.40 15.11 4.12
N LEU A 75 15.70 14.32 3.29
CA LEU A 75 16.06 14.15 1.89
C LEU A 75 15.66 15.40 1.08
N PRO A 76 16.55 15.93 0.23
CA PRO A 76 16.23 17.08 -0.59
C PRO A 76 15.19 16.70 -1.65
N PHE A 77 14.17 17.55 -1.80
CA PHE A 77 13.10 17.38 -2.79
C PHE A 77 13.44 18.12 -4.09
N THR A 78 14.57 17.77 -4.71
CA THR A 78 15.10 18.43 -5.91
C THR A 78 15.25 17.45 -7.05
N VAL A 79 14.99 17.90 -8.28
CA VAL A 79 15.13 17.07 -9.50
C VAL A 79 16.55 16.52 -9.61
N GLU A 80 17.56 17.32 -9.25
CA GLU A 80 18.95 16.89 -9.20
C GLU A 80 19.13 15.67 -8.27
N PHE A 81 18.65 15.73 -7.03
CA PHE A 81 18.76 14.60 -6.11
C PHE A 81 18.14 13.31 -6.66
N PHE A 82 16.95 13.40 -7.25
CA PHE A 82 16.22 12.26 -7.81
C PHE A 82 16.87 11.65 -9.06
N THR A 83 17.74 12.40 -9.75
CA THR A 83 18.34 12.00 -11.03
C THR A 83 19.83 11.71 -10.96
N THR A 84 20.58 12.34 -10.05
CA THR A 84 22.04 12.20 -9.97
C THR A 84 22.47 11.27 -8.85
N SER A 85 21.81 11.32 -7.69
CA SER A 85 22.20 10.51 -6.53
C SER A 85 21.71 9.06 -6.65
N ASN A 86 22.54 8.10 -6.22
CA ASN A 86 22.16 6.68 -6.22
C ASN A 86 20.92 6.42 -5.37
N PHE A 87 20.82 7.06 -4.20
CA PHE A 87 19.67 6.94 -3.32
C PHE A 87 18.40 7.55 -3.96
N GLY A 88 18.51 8.74 -4.55
CA GLY A 88 17.41 9.42 -5.22
C GLY A 88 16.88 8.62 -6.41
N LYS A 89 17.76 8.00 -7.22
CA LYS A 89 17.36 7.11 -8.32
C LYS A 89 16.53 5.91 -7.81
N LEU A 90 16.98 5.24 -6.74
CA LEU A 90 16.24 4.13 -6.14
C LEU A 90 14.89 4.59 -5.57
N LEU A 91 14.84 5.78 -4.95
CA LEU A 91 13.60 6.37 -4.46
C LEU A 91 12.65 6.69 -5.63
N SER A 92 13.15 7.25 -6.73
CA SER A 92 12.37 7.52 -7.95
C SER A 92 11.74 6.26 -8.52
N ILE A 93 12.51 5.17 -8.63
CA ILE A 93 12.01 3.86 -9.08
C ILE A 93 10.92 3.37 -8.12
N LYS A 94 11.15 3.44 -6.81
CA LYS A 94 10.17 3.05 -5.80
C LYS A 94 8.86 3.84 -5.94
N LEU A 95 8.93 5.16 -6.14
CA LEU A 95 7.77 6.02 -6.31
C LEU A 95 7.03 5.71 -7.62
N ALA A 96 7.76 5.46 -8.72
CA ALA A 96 7.17 5.07 -9.99
C ALA A 96 6.41 3.73 -9.87
N LEU A 97 7.02 2.72 -9.23
CA LEU A 97 6.38 1.44 -8.94
C LEU A 97 5.16 1.61 -8.04
N PHE A 98 5.24 2.49 -7.04
CA PHE A 98 4.12 2.78 -6.16
C PHE A 98 2.95 3.45 -6.91
N VAL A 99 3.22 4.42 -7.79
CA VAL A 99 2.18 5.03 -8.64
C VAL A 99 1.56 3.99 -9.57
N LEU A 100 2.38 3.14 -10.21
CA LEU A 100 1.87 2.05 -11.04
C LEU A 100 0.97 1.10 -10.25
N MET A 101 1.38 0.73 -9.02
CA MET A 101 0.57 -0.09 -8.10
C MET A 101 -0.78 0.58 -7.77
N LEU A 102 -0.81 1.91 -7.55
CA LEU A 102 -2.05 2.65 -7.31
C LEU A 102 -2.97 2.63 -8.53
N LEU A 103 -2.43 2.83 -9.73
CA LEU A 103 -3.22 2.79 -10.97
C LEU A 103 -3.82 1.41 -11.21
N ILE A 104 -3.03 0.35 -11.05
CA ILE A 104 -3.51 -1.03 -11.17
C ILE A 104 -4.61 -1.31 -10.14
N SER A 105 -4.41 -0.89 -8.88
CA SER A 105 -5.42 -1.09 -7.82
C SER A 105 -6.70 -0.30 -8.11
N GLY A 106 -6.56 0.93 -8.61
CA GLY A 106 -7.69 1.75 -9.06
C GLY A 106 -8.51 1.09 -10.16
N ILE A 107 -7.86 0.58 -11.20
CA ILE A 107 -8.53 -0.08 -12.33
C ILE A 107 -9.15 -1.43 -11.91
N HIS A 108 -8.51 -2.14 -10.98
CA HIS A 108 -9.02 -3.43 -10.51
C HIS A 108 -10.23 -3.31 -9.59
N ASP A 109 -10.28 -2.27 -8.74
CA ASP A 109 -11.29 -2.11 -7.69
C ASP A 109 -12.58 -1.40 -8.15
N PHE A 110 -12.57 -0.76 -9.33
CA PHE A 110 -13.67 0.03 -9.90
C PHE A 110 -14.06 -0.50 -11.28
#